data_AF-A0A969FWP6-F1
#
_entry.id   AF-A0A969FWP6-F1
#
_cell.length_a   1.000
_cell.length_b   1.000
_cell.length_c   1.000
_cell.angle_alpha   90.00
_cell.angle_beta   90.00
_cell.angle_gamma   90.00
#
_symmetry.space_group_name_H-M   'P 1'
#
loop_
_entity.id
_entity.type
_entity.pdbx_description
1 polymer ?
#
loop_
_entity_poly.entity_id
_entity_poly.type
_entity_poly.pdbx_seq_one_letter_code
_entity_poly.pdbx_strand_id
1 'polypeptide(L)'
;MLSLKPQQFALITFGAIAFSSLGLLPKIISQAGQNVSYEEVTYIEPQHPLGVALAAAREKGYVDSSTWKETIEIEHSSAETLNQAQIAITQEGFLDDSVRGHQFFILVEKDELGQWQVVDIQKIWLCQRGNDLFGQCL
;
A
#
# COMPACT_ATOMS: atom_id res chain seq x y z
N MET A 1 -33.19 -29.95 -17.32
CA MET A 1 -32.54 -30.20 -18.63
C MET A 1 -33.02 -29.09 -19.55
N LEU A 2 -32.24 -28.24 -20.22
CA LEU A 2 -30.89 -28.34 -20.77
C LEU A 2 -30.18 -26.97 -20.74
N SER A 3 -28.86 -27.05 -20.67
CA SER A 3 -27.84 -26.01 -20.91
C SER A 3 -27.96 -25.36 -22.30
N LEU A 4 -27.51 -24.11 -22.44
CA LEU A 4 -26.77 -23.62 -23.62
C LEU A 4 -25.98 -22.34 -23.27
N LYS A 5 -24.64 -22.41 -23.39
CA LYS A 5 -23.70 -21.27 -23.43
C LYS A 5 -23.93 -20.43 -24.70
N PRO A 6 -23.42 -19.20 -24.72
CA PRO A 6 -22.56 -18.83 -25.83
C PRO A 6 -21.25 -18.16 -25.39
N GLN A 7 -20.16 -18.58 -26.02
CA GLN A 7 -18.90 -17.84 -26.08
C GLN A 7 -19.07 -16.67 -27.04
N GLN A 8 -18.56 -15.49 -26.68
CA GLN A 8 -18.30 -14.44 -27.65
C GLN A 8 -16.92 -13.81 -27.39
N PHE A 9 -16.07 -14.00 -28.39
CA PHE A 9 -14.84 -13.26 -28.64
C PHE A 9 -15.16 -11.79 -28.93
N ALA A 10 -14.37 -10.85 -28.41
CA ALA A 10 -14.03 -9.63 -29.14
C ALA A 10 -12.76 -8.98 -28.59
N LEU A 11 -11.86 -8.68 -29.52
CA LEU A 11 -10.60 -7.97 -29.42
C LEU A 11 -10.78 -6.49 -29.02
N ILE A 12 -9.63 -5.78 -28.98
CA ILE A 12 -9.39 -4.34 -29.27
C ILE A 12 -9.03 -3.56 -27.99
N THR A 13 -7.99 -2.74 -27.88
CA THR A 13 -6.75 -2.40 -28.63
C THR A 13 -5.90 -1.58 -27.65
N PHE A 14 -4.58 -1.64 -27.77
CA PHE A 14 -3.68 -0.74 -27.02
C PHE A 14 -3.89 0.72 -27.43
N GLY A 15 -4.29 1.55 -26.47
CA GLY A 15 -4.23 3.00 -26.56
C GLY A 15 -3.31 3.51 -25.46
N ALA A 16 -2.12 3.98 -25.85
CA ALA A 16 -1.18 4.62 -24.94
C ALA A 16 -1.81 5.88 -24.33
N ILE A 17 -1.74 6.01 -23.01
CA ILE A 17 -2.08 7.26 -22.33
C ILE A 17 -0.83 7.72 -21.59
N ALA A 18 -0.33 8.89 -21.99
CA ALA A 18 0.77 9.59 -21.36
C ALA A 18 0.34 10.05 -19.97
N PHE A 19 1.04 9.59 -18.92
CA PHE A 19 0.81 10.05 -17.55
C PHE A 19 1.84 11.11 -17.18
N SER A 20 1.38 12.36 -17.15
CA SER A 20 2.06 13.48 -16.52
C SER A 20 1.98 13.35 -15.00
N SER A 21 3.15 13.28 -14.38
CA SER A 21 3.51 13.53 -12.98
C SER A 21 2.34 13.78 -12.00
N LEU A 22 1.80 12.72 -11.41
CA LEU A 22 1.21 12.73 -10.08
C LEU A 22 1.19 11.29 -9.59
N GLY A 23 1.79 11.10 -8.42
CA GLY A 23 2.05 9.80 -7.89
C GLY A 23 0.80 9.07 -7.43
N LEU A 24 0.49 7.94 -8.06
CA LEU A 24 -0.67 7.09 -7.79
C LEU A 24 -0.22 5.63 -7.82
N LEU A 25 -0.24 4.89 -6.71
CA LEU A 25 -0.02 3.43 -6.68
C LEU A 25 -1.33 2.65 -6.73
N PRO A 26 -1.39 1.50 -7.41
CA PRO A 26 -2.57 0.66 -7.45
C PRO A 26 -2.28 -0.66 -6.70
N LYS A 27 -3.06 -1.02 -5.67
CA LYS A 27 -3.11 -2.43 -5.23
C LYS A 27 -4.52 -3.00 -5.23
N ILE A 28 -4.58 -4.15 -5.88
CA ILE A 28 -5.72 -5.05 -6.01
C ILE A 28 -5.95 -5.77 -4.69
N ILE A 29 -7.16 -5.65 -4.13
CA ILE A 29 -7.66 -6.50 -3.03
C ILE A 29 -8.83 -7.34 -3.59
N SER A 30 -8.68 -8.67 -3.63
CA SER A 30 -9.76 -9.58 -4.07
C SER A 30 -10.56 -10.10 -2.87
N GLN A 31 -11.85 -9.80 -2.79
CA GLN A 31 -12.79 -10.57 -1.98
C GLN A 31 -13.63 -11.48 -2.88
N ALA A 32 -13.77 -12.73 -2.44
CA ALA A 32 -14.42 -13.78 -3.18
C ALA A 32 -15.89 -13.43 -3.47
N GLY A 33 -16.21 -13.37 -4.76
CA GLY A 33 -17.58 -13.48 -5.23
C GLY A 33 -18.35 -12.17 -5.33
N GLN A 34 -17.81 -11.18 -6.03
CA GLN A 34 -18.54 -10.18 -6.83
C GLN A 34 -17.52 -9.32 -7.58
N ASN A 35 -17.36 -9.54 -8.89
CA ASN A 35 -16.49 -8.72 -9.73
C ASN A 35 -17.15 -7.38 -9.99
N VAL A 36 -16.92 -6.43 -9.08
CA VAL A 36 -17.07 -5.01 -9.34
C VAL A 36 -15.75 -4.36 -8.95
N SER A 37 -14.96 -4.01 -9.97
CA SER A 37 -13.74 -3.24 -9.81
C SER A 37 -14.14 -1.78 -9.76
N TYR A 38 -14.42 -1.27 -8.57
CA TYR A 38 -14.42 0.15 -8.27
C TYR A 38 -13.07 0.49 -7.63
N GLU A 39 -12.27 1.30 -8.33
CA GLU A 39 -11.19 2.04 -7.71
C GLU A 39 -11.85 3.20 -6.95
N GLU A 40 -12.26 2.93 -5.71
CA GLU A 40 -12.74 3.97 -4.82
C GLU A 40 -11.53 4.81 -4.43
N VAL A 41 -11.43 6.02 -4.98
CA VAL A 41 -10.47 7.03 -4.53
C VAL A 41 -10.89 7.45 -3.12
N THR A 42 -10.38 6.76 -2.11
CA THR A 42 -10.64 7.12 -0.72
C THR A 42 -9.78 8.33 -0.38
N TYR A 43 -10.41 9.50 -0.25
CA TYR A 43 -9.76 10.66 0.33
C TYR A 43 -9.46 10.36 1.81
N ILE A 44 -8.18 10.20 2.14
CA ILE A 44 -7.75 10.04 3.52
C ILE A 44 -7.59 11.44 4.10
N GLU A 45 -8.37 11.76 5.13
CA GLU A 45 -8.21 13.03 5.83
C GLU A 45 -6.78 13.18 6.37
N PRO A 46 -6.13 14.34 6.23
CA PRO A 46 -4.77 14.56 6.72
C PRO A 46 -4.62 14.31 8.23
N GLN A 47 -5.68 14.55 9.01
CA GLN A 47 -5.74 14.27 10.45
C GLN A 47 -6.05 12.81 10.81
N HIS A 48 -6.23 11.91 9.84
CA HIS A 48 -6.33 10.48 10.09
C HIS A 48 -4.92 9.90 10.33
N PRO A 49 -4.73 8.91 11.22
CA PRO A 49 -3.41 8.34 11.50
C PRO A 49 -2.70 7.84 10.23
N LEU A 50 -3.46 7.27 9.30
CA LEU A 50 -2.92 6.87 7.99
C LEU A 50 -2.44 8.06 7.15
N GLY A 51 -3.15 9.20 7.17
CA GLY A 51 -2.75 10.40 6.44
C GLY A 51 -1.42 10.95 6.96
N VAL A 52 -1.27 11.02 8.28
CA VAL A 52 -0.02 11.41 8.96
C VAL A 52 1.11 10.42 8.61
N ALA A 53 0.83 9.12 8.66
CA ALA A 53 1.82 8.09 8.35
C ALA A 53 2.30 8.16 6.88
N LEU A 54 1.38 8.31 5.92
CA LEU A 54 1.72 8.45 4.50
C LEU A 54 2.56 9.70 4.22
N ALA A 55 2.23 10.82 4.89
CA ALA A 55 3.03 12.04 4.79
C ALA A 55 4.47 11.81 5.27
N ALA A 56 4.65 11.14 6.41
CA ALA A 56 5.98 10.83 6.94
C ALA A 56 6.74 9.79 6.10
N ALA A 57 6.04 8.80 5.54
CA ALA A 57 6.64 7.84 4.63
C ALA A 57 7.21 8.51 3.38
N ARG A 58 6.52 9.52 2.83
CA ARG A 58 6.97 10.30 1.66
C ARG A 58 8.32 10.98 1.91
N GLU A 59 8.54 11.50 3.11
CA GLU A 59 9.83 12.06 3.51
C GLU A 59 10.97 11.02 3.57
N LYS A 60 10.63 9.74 3.76
CA LYS A 60 11.56 8.60 3.75
C LYS A 60 11.67 7.88 2.41
N GLY A 61 11.15 8.50 1.34
CA GLY A 61 11.24 7.98 -0.02
C GLY A 61 10.19 6.93 -0.36
N TYR A 62 9.06 6.93 0.34
CA TYR A 62 7.83 6.36 -0.23
C TYR A 62 7.50 7.10 -1.51
N VAL A 63 7.20 6.36 -2.56
CA VAL A 63 6.79 6.92 -3.85
C VAL A 63 5.42 6.40 -4.17
N ASP A 64 4.50 7.33 -4.41
CA ASP A 64 3.19 7.05 -4.97
C ASP A 64 3.39 6.89 -6.49
N SER A 65 3.28 5.72 -7.10
CA SER A 65 3.50 5.43 -8.53
C SER A 65 2.79 4.15 -8.96
N SER A 66 2.34 4.06 -10.21
CA SER A 66 1.51 2.92 -10.62
C SER A 66 2.24 1.56 -10.64
N THR A 67 3.55 1.60 -10.35
CA THR A 67 4.51 0.50 -10.49
C THR A 67 4.57 -0.40 -9.26
N TRP A 68 4.23 0.10 -8.07
CA TRP A 68 4.24 -0.73 -6.87
C TRP A 68 2.89 -1.34 -6.59
N LYS A 69 2.95 -2.58 -6.12
CA LYS A 69 1.87 -3.25 -5.43
C LYS A 69 1.93 -2.83 -3.94
N GLU A 70 1.14 -1.84 -3.53
CA GLU A 70 1.08 -1.33 -2.15
C GLU A 70 0.06 -2.00 -1.18
N THR A 71 0.52 -2.67 -0.11
CA THR A 71 -0.37 -3.08 1.01
C THR A 71 -0.23 -2.12 2.17
N ILE A 72 -1.34 -1.73 2.77
CA ILE A 72 -1.38 -0.95 4.00
C ILE A 72 -2.08 -1.78 5.09
N GLU A 73 -1.43 -1.91 6.23
CA GLU A 73 -1.96 -2.54 7.44
C GLU A 73 -1.94 -1.52 8.58
N ILE A 74 -3.04 -1.44 9.34
CA ILE A 74 -3.19 -0.52 10.48
C ILE A 74 -3.54 -1.36 11.69
N GLU A 75 -2.70 -1.28 12.72
CA GLU A 75 -2.91 -1.94 14.00
C GLU A 75 -3.01 -0.89 15.10
N HIS A 76 -4.09 -0.93 15.87
CA HIS A 76 -4.24 -0.09 17.05
C HIS A 76 -3.71 -0.81 18.30
N SER A 77 -3.05 -0.08 19.19
CA SER A 77 -2.50 -0.65 20.43
C SER A 77 -3.56 -1.20 21.38
N SER A 78 -4.80 -0.71 21.27
CA SER A 78 -5.94 -1.13 22.08
C SER A 78 -7.23 -0.96 21.30
N ALA A 79 -8.15 -1.92 21.44
CA ALA A 79 -9.50 -1.84 20.89
C ALA A 79 -10.37 -0.82 21.64
N GLU A 80 -10.05 -0.54 22.91
CA GLU A 80 -10.81 0.37 23.76
C GLU A 80 -10.28 1.80 23.70
N THR A 81 -8.99 1.97 23.38
CA THR A 81 -8.30 3.27 23.39
C THR A 81 -7.45 3.46 22.12
N LEU A 82 -8.03 4.13 21.13
CA LEU A 82 -7.39 4.44 19.85
C LEU A 82 -6.46 5.66 19.96
N ASN A 83 -5.45 5.56 20.83
CA ASN A 83 -4.48 6.63 21.08
C ASN A 83 -3.14 6.39 20.39
N GLN A 84 -2.82 5.14 20.08
CA GLN A 84 -1.65 4.78 19.28
C GLN A 84 -2.07 3.88 18.12
N ALA A 85 -1.35 3.99 17.02
CA ALA A 85 -1.49 3.13 15.87
C ALA A 85 -0.13 2.83 15.26
N GLN A 86 0.08 1.58 14.91
CA GLN A 86 1.19 1.17 14.07
C GLN A 86 0.65 0.96 12.65
N ILE A 87 1.31 1.61 11.69
CA ILE A 87 0.97 1.50 10.27
C ILE A 87 2.14 0.84 9.57
N ALA A 88 1.86 -0.25 8.87
CA ALA A 88 2.81 -0.90 7.98
C ALA A 88 2.42 -0.62 6.53
N ILE A 89 3.35 -0.02 5.78
CA ILE A 89 3.17 0.30 4.36
C ILE A 89 4.18 -0.51 3.56
N THR A 90 3.70 -1.48 2.80
CA THR A 90 4.52 -2.42 2.04
C THR A 90 4.40 -2.14 0.56
N GLN A 91 5.48 -1.70 -0.07
CA GLN A 91 5.56 -1.48 -1.51
C GLN A 91 6.39 -2.60 -2.14
N GLU A 92 5.74 -3.48 -2.90
CA GLU A 92 6.39 -4.58 -3.62
C GLU A 92 6.33 -4.38 -5.13
N GLY A 93 7.39 -4.77 -5.81
CA GLY A 93 7.56 -4.60 -7.24
C GLY A 93 8.98 -5.01 -7.62
N PHE A 94 9.23 -5.25 -8.90
CA PHE A 94 10.57 -5.61 -9.37
C PHE A 94 11.48 -4.38 -9.34
N LEU A 95 12.08 -4.09 -8.17
CA LEU A 95 13.13 -3.07 -8.02
C LEU A 95 14.43 -3.55 -8.64
N ASP A 96 14.80 -4.79 -8.34
CA ASP A 96 16.07 -5.41 -8.72
C ASP A 96 16.01 -6.94 -8.49
N ASP A 97 17.02 -7.66 -8.92
CA ASP A 97 17.16 -9.12 -8.74
C ASP A 97 17.30 -9.49 -7.25
N SER A 98 17.89 -8.63 -6.42
CA SER A 98 18.06 -8.87 -4.97
C SER A 98 16.93 -8.30 -4.10
N VAL A 99 16.24 -7.26 -4.57
CA VAL A 99 15.25 -6.50 -3.78
C VAL A 99 13.89 -6.58 -4.45
N ARG A 100 12.89 -7.11 -3.74
CA ARG A 100 11.50 -7.17 -4.21
C ARG A 100 10.62 -6.02 -3.72
N GLY A 101 11.13 -5.15 -2.85
CA GLY A 101 10.36 -4.04 -2.31
C GLY A 101 10.96 -3.44 -1.05
N HIS A 102 10.17 -2.62 -0.38
CA HIS A 102 10.47 -2.10 0.95
C HIS A 102 9.19 -1.99 1.78
N GLN A 103 9.36 -1.95 3.09
CA GLN A 103 8.28 -1.78 4.05
C GLN A 103 8.62 -0.65 5.00
N PHE A 104 7.66 0.24 5.23
CA PHE A 104 7.71 1.25 6.27
C PHE A 104 6.90 0.77 7.47
N PHE A 105 7.47 0.89 8.66
CA PHE A 105 6.75 0.75 9.93
C PHE A 105 6.72 2.11 10.61
N ILE A 106 5.52 2.62 10.84
CA ILE A 106 5.31 3.96 11.35
C ILE A 106 4.46 3.86 12.61
N LEU A 107 4.99 4.32 13.72
CA LEU A 107 4.24 4.47 14.96
C LEU A 107 3.73 5.90 15.05
N VAL A 108 2.41 6.04 15.18
CA VAL A 108 1.77 7.32 15.47
C VAL A 108 1.03 7.27 16.79
N GLU A 109 0.99 8.40 17.47
CA GLU A 109 0.32 8.58 18.75
C GLU A 109 -0.44 9.89 18.77
N LYS A 110 -1.52 9.97 19.55
CA LYS A 110 -2.19 11.23 19.85
C LYS A 110 -1.43 12.02 20.90
N ASP A 111 -1.20 13.30 20.63
CA ASP A 111 -0.73 14.24 21.63
C ASP A 111 -1.83 14.61 22.65
N GLU A 112 -1.50 15.53 23.57
CA GLU A 112 -2.44 16.04 24.59
C GLU A 112 -3.67 16.74 23.99
N LEU A 113 -3.57 17.23 22.75
CA LEU A 113 -4.65 17.89 22.01
C LEU A 113 -5.46 16.90 21.16
N GLY A 114 -5.12 15.61 21.20
CA GLY A 114 -5.77 14.55 20.43
C GLY A 114 -5.32 14.49 18.96
N GLN A 115 -4.25 15.20 18.59
CA GLN A 115 -3.70 15.22 17.23
C GLN A 115 -2.70 14.09 17.04
N TRP A 116 -2.77 13.41 15.89
CA TRP A 116 -1.83 12.35 15.55
C TRP A 116 -0.47 12.93 15.19
N GLN A 117 0.58 12.38 15.80
CA GLN A 117 1.97 12.71 15.56
C GLN A 117 2.78 11.43 15.34
N VAL A 118 3.83 11.54 14.53
CA VAL A 118 4.76 10.44 14.28
C VAL A 118 5.71 10.32 15.46
N VAL A 119 5.74 9.13 16.05
CA VAL A 119 6.67 8.79 17.15
C VAL A 119 7.92 8.13 16.58
N ASP A 120 7.75 7.19 15.66
CA ASP A 120 8.85 6.47 15.03
C ASP A 120 8.53 6.13 13.58
N ILE A 121 9.58 6.04 12.76
CA ILE A 121 9.49 5.58 11.38
C ILE A 121 10.72 4.76 11.01
N GLN A 122 10.48 3.51 10.64
CA GLN A 122 11.52 2.58 10.19
C GLN A 122 11.24 2.18 8.75
N LYS A 123 12.29 2.10 7.95
CA LYS A 123 12.25 1.56 6.59
C LYS A 123 13.11 0.31 6.54
N ILE A 124 12.54 -0.79 6.07
CA ILE A 124 13.26 -2.03 5.81
C ILE A 124 13.16 -2.41 4.34
N TRP A 125 14.19 -3.08 3.82
CA TRP A 125 14.17 -3.64 2.47
C TRP A 125 13.61 -5.06 2.50
N LEU A 126 12.76 -5.38 1.53
CA LEU A 126 12.23 -6.72 1.34
C LEU A 126 13.07 -7.40 0.26
N CYS A 127 13.89 -8.37 0.65
CA CYS A 127 14.75 -9.08 -0.30
C CYS A 127 13.99 -10.22 -1.00
N GLN A 128 14.49 -10.61 -2.18
CA GLN A 128 14.09 -11.88 -2.78
C GLN A 128 14.57 -13.05 -1.91
N ARG A 129 13.81 -14.14 -1.92
CA ARG A 129 14.00 -15.27 -1.00
C ARG A 129 15.40 -15.87 -1.17
N GLY A 130 16.23 -15.71 -0.14
CA GLY A 130 17.62 -16.19 -0.11
C GLY A 130 18.57 -15.14 0.45
N ASN A 131 18.37 -14.71 1.70
CA ASN A 131 19.39 -13.97 2.43
C ASN A 131 19.23 -14.12 3.95
N ASP A 132 20.30 -13.74 4.64
CA ASP A 132 20.65 -14.01 6.04
C ASP A 132 19.58 -13.66 7.09
N LEU A 133 19.81 -14.14 8.31
CA LEU A 133 18.93 -14.00 9.48
C LEU A 133 18.59 -12.55 9.85
N PHE A 134 19.21 -11.54 9.23
CA PHE A 134 19.09 -10.13 9.58
C PHE A 134 18.38 -9.29 8.51
N GLY A 135 17.92 -9.88 7.41
CA GLY A 135 17.09 -9.19 6.42
C GLY A 135 17.84 -8.12 5.62
N GLN A 136 19.17 -8.22 5.52
CA GLN A 136 19.96 -7.33 4.67
C GLN A 136 20.02 -7.93 3.26
N CYS A 137 19.70 -7.12 2.24
CA CYS A 137 19.87 -7.52 0.86
C CYS A 137 21.36 -7.32 0.52
N LEU A 138 22.10 -8.43 0.37
CA LEU A 138 23.50 -8.44 -0.08
C LEU A 138 23.66 -7.86 -1.48
#